data_AF-A0AAV5AR53-F1
#
_entry.id   AF-A0AAV5AR53-F1
#
_cell.length_a   1.000
_cell.length_b   1.000
_cell.length_c   1.000
_cell.angle_alpha   90.00
_cell.angle_beta   90.00
_cell.angle_gamma   90.00
#
_symmetry.space_group_name_H-M   'P 1'
#
loop_
_entity.id
_entity.type
_entity.pdbx_description
1 polymer ?
#
loop_
_entity_poly.entity_id
_entity_poly.type
_entity_poly.pdbx_seq_one_letter_code
_entity_poly.pdbx_strand_id
1 'polypeptide(L)'
;MYPANHDNCSTKEPLATVGNKKLAHVSVFVAKNNFLERRIHSPIYNELNELNLIYMPLEFRVGTFSRSLVSAEVISLQKPEDTECLKHGDHVEHWGHVFEWDEHYLTASQLQPWRVKGDPLCDKALEEVFSDINVSVGHDLLECVLRKAAENPSGPAASFLTEVSRIPPERIVASPEELRNAHKFYLKNSVAIMQSLNYFTLAGGFASPGITRVLHSVSYLVESKKDKTEQSQTTKDRTYLRLAETFQFVLEVMGCTTQSDFSQDNFHNYLFPGGDGWKAVLRIRLLHGVARRRALKKLKDAKTDEIPINQEDLAATLGGFSAAPLLCLPRQYPVFLRNKTSIMEEAAFVALWRHVGFYLGVDSYFLLNHFSSPEVATRFLISIICHLLPSKVDSNTFDPPTVPLLQAIANRPPFPKSFEYNSAVSRKLLGNPLSTHLGLPPTTSFRLKLRITRDFFIVQLPVLFGQVYSRKGWDERRLSLTKMGLERLVRFQLGLRQTSYRPRNEQGELDEKVSRLEHSELEPGGREKFIKGWRDLMIEMTLNI
;
A
#
# COMPACT_ATOMS: atom_id res chain seq x y z
N MET A 1 -9.95 -35.11 52.80
CA MET A 1 -10.56 -36.44 52.75
C MET A 1 -9.96 -37.15 51.54
N TYR A 2 -8.88 -37.90 51.74
CA TYR A 2 -8.42 -38.95 50.82
C TYR A 2 -9.28 -40.21 51.12
N PRO A 3 -9.51 -41.17 50.18
CA PRO A 3 -8.42 -41.98 49.61
C PRO A 3 -8.62 -42.48 48.16
N ALA A 4 -7.51 -42.86 47.50
CA ALA A 4 -7.11 -44.22 47.07
C ALA A 4 -7.61 -44.62 45.66
N ASN A 5 -6.73 -44.76 44.67
CA ASN A 5 -5.73 -45.83 44.43
C ASN A 5 -6.34 -47.10 43.82
N HIS A 6 -5.77 -47.51 42.68
CA HIS A 6 -5.21 -48.84 42.35
C HIS A 6 -5.19 -48.96 40.81
N ASP A 7 -4.01 -48.90 40.19
CA ASP A 7 -3.10 -50.05 39.91
C ASP A 7 -3.40 -50.62 38.51
N ASN A 8 -2.45 -51.09 37.70
CA ASN A 8 -1.08 -51.49 37.99
C ASN A 8 -0.27 -51.63 36.69
N CYS A 9 1.06 -51.49 36.86
CA CYS A 9 2.16 -52.31 36.31
C CYS A 9 2.25 -52.60 34.79
N SER A 10 3.40 -52.72 34.13
CA SER A 10 4.86 -52.79 34.44
C SER A 10 5.48 -53.36 33.14
N THR A 11 6.73 -53.23 32.70
CA THR A 11 8.01 -52.62 33.10
C THR A 11 8.94 -52.84 31.90
N LYS A 12 9.97 -52.00 31.73
CA LYS A 12 11.40 -52.37 31.64
C LYS A 12 12.24 -51.24 31.03
N GLU A 13 13.05 -50.62 31.88
CA GLU A 13 14.31 -49.93 31.57
C GLU A 13 15.49 -50.94 31.69
N PRO A 14 16.79 -50.60 31.46
CA PRO A 14 17.40 -49.45 30.75
C PRO A 14 18.54 -49.91 29.78
N LEU A 15 19.15 -48.98 29.03
CA LEU A 15 20.59 -49.05 28.69
C LEU A 15 21.12 -47.69 28.23
N ALA A 16 22.11 -47.20 28.96
CA ALA A 16 22.82 -45.96 28.73
C ALA A 16 24.00 -46.14 27.75
N THR A 17 24.53 -44.99 27.32
CA THR A 17 25.83 -44.69 26.69
C THR A 17 25.94 -44.78 25.16
N VAL A 18 26.14 -43.62 24.53
CA VAL A 18 27.36 -43.13 23.85
C VAL A 18 26.90 -41.95 22.97
N GLY A 19 27.21 -40.70 23.30
CA GLY A 19 28.49 -40.11 22.93
C GLY A 19 28.26 -38.88 22.05
N ASN A 20 27.96 -37.77 22.71
CA ASN A 20 27.97 -36.40 22.21
C ASN A 20 29.27 -36.08 21.44
N LYS A 21 29.20 -35.82 20.12
CA LYS A 21 30.26 -35.09 19.39
C LYS A 21 29.82 -34.37 18.08
N LYS A 22 28.54 -34.39 17.70
CA LYS A 22 28.07 -33.72 16.45
C LYS A 22 27.24 -32.45 16.62
N LEU A 23 26.82 -32.09 17.83
CA LEU A 23 25.98 -30.90 18.07
C LEU A 23 26.73 -29.64 18.51
N ALA A 24 28.01 -29.75 18.89
CA ALA A 24 28.83 -28.58 19.23
C ALA A 24 29.43 -27.85 18.01
N HIS A 25 29.55 -28.51 16.85
CA HIS A 25 30.10 -27.91 15.64
C HIS A 25 29.10 -27.08 14.81
N VAL A 26 27.79 -27.31 14.98
CA VAL A 26 26.74 -26.56 14.24
C VAL A 26 26.44 -25.22 14.92
N SER A 27 26.45 -25.17 16.24
CA SER A 27 26.18 -23.92 16.99
C SER A 27 27.33 -22.89 16.87
N VAL A 28 28.57 -23.33 16.68
CA VAL A 28 29.72 -22.43 16.43
C VAL A 28 29.75 -21.93 14.98
N PHE A 29 29.23 -22.70 14.01
CA PHE A 29 29.17 -22.29 12.61
C PHE A 29 28.05 -21.26 12.34
N VAL A 30 26.90 -21.40 13.01
CA VAL A 30 25.80 -20.41 12.94
C VAL A 30 26.15 -19.13 13.71
N ALA A 31 26.89 -19.22 14.82
CA ALA A 31 27.37 -18.04 15.54
C ALA A 31 28.52 -17.30 14.81
N LYS A 32 29.40 -18.01 14.08
CA LYS A 32 30.44 -17.37 13.25
C LYS A 32 29.89 -16.71 11.99
N ASN A 33 28.84 -17.25 11.36
CA ASN A 33 28.20 -16.61 10.20
C ASN A 33 27.43 -15.34 10.59
N ASN A 34 26.81 -15.30 11.77
CA ASN A 34 26.15 -14.08 12.29
C ASN A 34 27.14 -12.97 12.73
N PHE A 35 28.43 -13.31 12.92
CA PHE A 35 29.47 -12.33 13.27
C PHE A 35 30.20 -11.76 12.05
N LEU A 36 30.22 -12.49 10.93
CA LEU A 36 30.79 -12.03 9.66
C LEU A 36 29.84 -11.12 8.88
N GLU A 37 28.52 -11.30 8.96
CA GLU A 37 27.55 -10.41 8.28
C GLU A 37 27.41 -9.02 8.92
N ARG A 38 27.94 -8.80 10.13
CA ARG A 38 27.89 -7.49 10.81
C ARG A 38 29.08 -6.56 10.49
N ARG A 39 30.00 -6.97 9.61
CA ARG A 39 31.05 -6.11 9.04
C ARG A 39 31.34 -6.52 7.59
N ILE A 40 30.49 -6.11 6.66
CA ILE A 40 30.81 -6.20 5.23
C ILE A 40 30.48 -4.86 4.57
N HIS A 41 31.31 -3.85 4.85
CA HIS A 41 31.81 -3.02 3.76
C HIS A 41 33.06 -3.75 3.24
N SER A 42 32.87 -4.73 2.34
CA SER A 42 33.99 -5.40 1.67
C SER A 42 33.94 -5.16 0.16
N PRO A 43 35.09 -5.22 -0.55
CA PRO A 43 35.19 -5.02 -2.00
C PRO A 43 34.23 -5.88 -2.83
N ILE A 44 33.80 -7.02 -2.27
CA ILE A 44 32.85 -7.96 -2.90
C ILE A 44 31.47 -7.32 -3.12
N TYR A 45 31.04 -6.39 -2.25
CA TYR A 45 29.77 -5.67 -2.43
C TYR A 45 29.82 -4.74 -3.65
N ASN A 46 30.96 -4.10 -3.88
CA ASN A 46 31.16 -3.23 -5.04
C ASN A 46 31.25 -4.05 -6.34
N GLU A 47 31.98 -5.18 -6.34
CA GLU A 47 32.06 -6.10 -7.49
C GLU A 47 30.69 -6.74 -7.82
N LEU A 48 29.89 -7.09 -6.82
CA LEU A 48 28.52 -7.59 -7.02
C LEU A 48 27.58 -6.50 -7.55
N ASN A 49 27.75 -5.23 -7.16
CA ASN A 49 26.99 -4.11 -7.69
C ASN A 49 27.36 -3.83 -9.15
N GLU A 50 28.64 -3.87 -9.52
CA GLU A 50 29.08 -3.72 -10.92
C GLU A 50 28.53 -4.84 -11.81
N LEU A 51 28.55 -6.10 -11.36
CA LEU A 51 27.95 -7.22 -12.08
C LEU A 51 26.41 -7.11 -12.17
N ASN A 52 25.74 -6.63 -11.12
CA ASN A 52 24.29 -6.41 -11.13
C ASN A 52 23.85 -5.28 -12.07
N LEU A 53 24.69 -4.25 -12.28
CA LEU A 53 24.43 -3.17 -13.24
C LEU A 53 24.56 -3.66 -14.70
N ILE A 54 25.57 -4.49 -14.99
CA ILE A 54 25.79 -5.07 -16.33
C ILE A 54 24.65 -6.02 -16.73
N TYR A 55 24.15 -6.83 -15.80
CA TYR A 55 23.05 -7.79 -16.03
C TYR A 55 21.69 -7.30 -15.50
N MET A 56 21.54 -5.98 -15.29
CA MET A 56 20.32 -5.42 -14.71
C MET A 56 19.10 -5.75 -15.58
N PRO A 57 18.08 -6.42 -15.03
CA PRO A 57 16.87 -6.70 -15.78
C PRO A 57 16.19 -5.41 -16.24
N LEU A 58 15.70 -5.39 -17.48
CA LEU A 58 14.98 -4.26 -18.11
C LEU A 58 13.77 -3.75 -17.32
N GLU A 59 13.32 -4.45 -16.29
CA GLU A 59 12.19 -4.07 -15.41
C GLU A 59 12.59 -3.17 -14.22
N PHE A 60 13.90 -3.06 -13.95
CA PHE A 60 14.46 -2.18 -12.91
C PHE A 60 15.11 -0.92 -13.49
N ARG A 61 15.08 -0.76 -14.82
CA ARG A 61 15.33 0.50 -15.51
C ARG A 61 14.04 1.30 -15.56
N VAL A 62 14.03 2.49 -14.97
CA VAL A 62 12.84 3.34 -14.88
C VAL A 62 12.95 4.51 -15.85
N GLY A 63 11.95 4.66 -16.72
CA GLY A 63 11.92 5.69 -17.74
C GLY A 63 12.79 5.40 -18.97
N THR A 64 13.02 6.44 -19.75
CA THR A 64 13.88 6.43 -20.95
C THR A 64 15.21 7.10 -20.64
N PHE A 65 16.28 6.64 -21.29
CA PHE A 65 17.64 7.18 -21.11
C PHE A 65 18.03 7.94 -22.38
N SER A 66 18.56 9.15 -22.24
CA SER A 66 19.06 9.96 -23.35
C SER A 66 20.35 9.39 -23.96
N ARG A 67 21.11 8.64 -23.16
CA ARG A 67 22.37 7.99 -23.57
C ARG A 67 22.45 6.55 -23.06
N SER A 68 23.30 5.73 -23.66
CA SER A 68 23.52 4.35 -23.20
C SER A 68 24.07 4.31 -21.78
N LEU A 69 23.58 3.36 -20.98
CA LEU A 69 24.05 3.13 -19.61
C LEU A 69 25.49 2.60 -19.64
N VAL A 70 26.39 3.32 -18.96
CA VAL A 70 27.77 2.89 -18.72
C VAL A 70 27.92 2.63 -17.22
N SER A 71 28.15 1.38 -16.83
CA SER A 71 28.14 0.93 -15.42
C SER A 71 29.02 1.78 -14.50
N ALA A 72 30.21 2.18 -14.98
CA ALA A 72 31.18 2.97 -14.22
C ALA A 72 30.74 4.43 -13.96
N GLU A 73 29.71 4.91 -14.67
CA GLU A 73 29.21 6.29 -14.56
C GLU A 73 27.91 6.39 -13.75
N VAL A 74 27.38 5.26 -13.27
CA VAL A 74 26.13 5.25 -12.50
C VAL A 74 26.39 5.67 -11.06
N ILE A 75 25.71 6.73 -10.62
CA ILE A 75 25.82 7.32 -9.28
C ILE A 75 24.89 6.55 -8.33
N SER A 76 25.45 5.85 -7.34
CA SER A 76 24.65 5.14 -6.32
C SER A 76 24.32 6.06 -5.14
N LEU A 77 23.02 6.23 -4.85
CA LEU A 77 22.54 7.04 -3.73
C LEU A 77 22.49 6.23 -2.44
N GLN A 78 23.06 6.78 -1.36
CA GLN A 78 23.11 6.13 -0.05
C GLN A 78 22.29 6.89 1.00
N LYS A 79 22.29 8.21 0.94
CA LYS A 79 21.54 9.11 1.82
C LYS A 79 20.83 10.18 0.99
N PRO A 80 19.79 10.84 1.52
CA PRO A 80 18.99 11.79 0.75
C PRO A 80 19.80 12.97 0.22
N GLU A 81 20.80 13.43 0.97
CA GLU A 81 21.63 14.59 0.61
C GLU A 81 22.50 14.33 -0.63
N ASP A 82 22.67 13.07 -1.03
CA ASP A 82 23.40 12.73 -2.26
C ASP A 82 22.68 13.28 -3.51
N THR A 83 21.37 13.54 -3.41
CA THR A 83 20.56 14.12 -4.51
C THR A 83 20.93 15.57 -4.83
N GLU A 84 21.54 16.32 -3.92
CA GLU A 84 21.88 17.74 -4.11
C GLU A 84 22.97 17.97 -5.17
N CYS A 85 23.78 16.94 -5.43
CA CYS A 85 24.89 17.02 -6.37
C CYS A 85 24.52 16.53 -7.79
N LEU A 86 23.31 15.99 -7.97
CA LEU A 86 22.86 15.40 -9.22
C LEU A 86 22.55 16.47 -10.27
N LYS A 87 22.85 16.15 -11.51
CA LYS A 87 22.62 17.00 -12.69
C LYS A 87 21.72 16.29 -13.68
N HIS A 88 21.06 17.09 -14.52
CA HIS A 88 20.26 16.57 -15.62
C HIS A 88 21.11 15.64 -16.51
N GLY A 89 20.63 14.43 -16.78
CA GLY A 89 21.32 13.40 -17.57
C GLY A 89 22.20 12.44 -16.76
N ASP A 90 22.34 12.65 -15.45
CA ASP A 90 23.06 11.71 -14.58
C ASP A 90 22.29 10.37 -14.50
N HIS A 91 23.02 9.26 -14.60
CA HIS A 91 22.45 7.94 -14.38
C HIS A 91 22.59 7.58 -12.92
N VAL A 92 21.47 7.31 -12.27
CA VAL A 92 21.38 7.17 -10.82
C VAL A 92 20.89 5.76 -10.48
N GLU A 93 21.51 5.14 -9.48
CA GLU A 93 21.09 3.88 -8.90
C GLU A 93 20.62 4.08 -7.46
N HIS A 94 19.48 3.50 -7.14
CA HIS A 94 19.02 3.39 -5.77
C HIS A 94 18.18 2.11 -5.60
N TRP A 95 18.51 1.31 -4.58
CA TRP A 95 17.85 0.03 -4.27
C TRP A 95 17.78 -1.00 -5.43
N GLY A 96 18.74 -0.95 -6.35
CA GLY A 96 18.81 -1.78 -7.54
C GLY A 96 17.94 -1.30 -8.71
N HIS A 97 17.36 -0.09 -8.61
CA HIS A 97 16.67 0.57 -9.71
C HIS A 97 17.58 1.63 -10.32
N VAL A 98 17.60 1.73 -11.64
CA VAL A 98 18.38 2.74 -12.37
C VAL A 98 17.45 3.65 -13.16
N PHE A 99 17.72 4.94 -13.10
CA PHE A 99 16.96 5.98 -13.78
C PHE A 99 17.88 7.13 -14.19
N GLU A 100 17.42 7.96 -15.12
CA GLU A 100 18.12 9.18 -15.53
C GLU A 100 17.51 10.37 -14.78
N TRP A 101 18.36 11.17 -14.14
CA TRP A 101 17.95 12.36 -13.39
C TRP A 101 17.59 13.50 -14.34
N ASP A 102 16.48 14.18 -14.05
CA ASP A 102 16.00 15.35 -14.81
C ASP A 102 15.31 16.36 -13.88
N GLU A 103 14.81 17.46 -14.43
CA GLU A 103 14.24 18.59 -13.70
C GLU A 103 12.94 18.28 -12.94
N HIS A 104 12.31 17.14 -13.19
CA HIS A 104 11.07 16.74 -12.54
C HIS A 104 11.31 15.90 -11.27
N TYR A 105 12.56 15.50 -11.01
CA TYR A 105 12.95 14.91 -9.73
C TYR A 105 13.13 15.98 -8.65
N LEU A 106 12.98 15.57 -7.40
CA LEU A 106 13.15 16.43 -6.24
C LEU A 106 14.36 16.01 -5.42
N THR A 107 15.15 17.00 -5.04
CA THR A 107 16.24 16.86 -4.07
C THR A 107 15.70 16.76 -2.65
N ALA A 108 16.54 16.29 -1.72
CA ALA A 108 16.18 16.22 -0.30
C ALA A 108 15.84 17.62 0.26
N SER A 109 16.59 18.65 -0.08
CA SER A 109 16.37 20.02 0.38
C SER A 109 15.02 20.61 -0.07
N GLN A 110 14.48 20.16 -1.20
CA GLN A 110 13.14 20.53 -1.67
C GLN A 110 12.01 19.81 -0.91
N LEU A 111 12.26 18.59 -0.42
CA LEU A 111 11.27 17.76 0.26
C LEU A 111 11.24 18.00 1.79
N GLN A 112 12.40 18.19 2.43
CA GLN A 112 12.51 18.39 3.90
C GLN A 112 11.57 19.46 4.49
N PRO A 113 11.35 20.64 3.85
CA PRO A 113 10.46 21.67 4.39
C PRO A 113 8.99 21.24 4.51
N TRP A 114 8.58 20.16 3.86
CA TRP A 114 7.21 19.65 3.92
C TRP A 114 6.94 18.79 5.16
N ARG A 115 8.00 18.35 5.86
CA ARG A 115 7.91 17.51 7.07
C ARG A 115 7.36 18.23 8.29
N VAL A 116 7.40 19.56 8.27
CA VAL A 116 6.90 20.43 9.35
C VAL A 116 5.50 20.99 9.05
N LYS A 117 4.85 20.51 7.98
CA LYS A 117 3.52 20.98 7.56
C LYS A 117 2.49 19.87 7.74
N GLY A 118 1.52 20.09 8.65
CA GLY A 118 0.38 19.19 8.90
C GLY A 118 -0.88 19.56 8.09
N ASP A 119 -2.05 19.42 8.71
CA ASP A 119 -3.34 19.83 8.15
C ASP A 119 -4.12 20.67 9.18
N PRO A 120 -3.79 21.97 9.31
CA PRO A 120 -4.33 22.80 10.38
C PRO A 120 -5.86 23.01 10.30
N LEU A 121 -6.47 22.88 9.12
CA LEU A 121 -7.93 23.00 8.98
C LEU A 121 -8.62 21.75 9.55
N CYS A 122 -8.14 20.56 9.18
CA CYS A 122 -8.64 19.30 9.72
C CYS A 122 -8.40 19.21 11.23
N ASP A 123 -7.19 19.56 11.69
CA ASP A 123 -6.80 19.45 13.09
C ASP A 123 -7.67 20.35 13.98
N LYS A 124 -7.90 21.62 13.58
CA LYS A 124 -8.77 22.55 14.33
C LYS A 124 -10.23 22.11 14.34
N ALA A 125 -10.75 21.53 13.25
CA ALA A 125 -12.11 20.99 13.23
C ALA A 125 -12.26 19.83 14.23
N LEU A 126 -11.28 18.94 14.31
CA LEU A 126 -11.30 17.83 15.27
C LEU A 126 -11.13 18.30 16.72
N GLU A 127 -10.36 19.37 16.97
CA GLU A 127 -10.23 19.99 18.30
C GLU A 127 -11.56 20.61 18.77
N GLU A 128 -12.31 21.25 17.86
CA GLU A 128 -13.63 21.79 18.18
C GLU A 128 -14.65 20.67 18.48
N VAL A 129 -14.62 19.59 17.72
CA VAL A 129 -15.57 18.47 17.88
C VAL A 129 -15.23 17.61 19.10
N PHE A 130 -13.94 17.38 19.36
CA PHE A 130 -13.47 16.47 20.40
C PHE A 130 -12.43 17.15 21.30
N SER A 131 -12.82 17.46 22.54
CA SER A 131 -11.91 17.98 23.57
C SER A 131 -10.77 17.00 23.89
N ASP A 132 -11.09 15.72 24.05
CA ASP A 132 -10.12 14.61 24.05
C ASP A 132 -10.33 13.72 22.82
N ILE A 133 -9.25 13.53 22.04
CA ILE A 133 -9.26 12.72 20.82
C ILE A 133 -9.54 11.23 21.08
N ASN A 134 -9.41 10.75 22.32
CA ASN A 134 -9.80 9.39 22.67
C ASN A 134 -11.32 9.18 22.66
N VAL A 135 -12.11 10.26 22.82
CA VAL A 135 -13.57 10.21 22.73
C VAL A 135 -14.04 9.96 21.29
N SER A 136 -13.19 10.17 20.29
CA SER A 136 -13.54 9.95 18.88
C SER A 136 -13.71 8.47 18.50
N VAL A 137 -13.41 7.53 19.39
CA VAL A 137 -13.46 6.09 19.12
C VAL A 137 -14.89 5.66 18.78
N GLY A 138 -15.06 4.92 17.68
CA GLY A 138 -16.35 4.43 17.20
C GLY A 138 -17.24 5.48 16.53
N HIS A 139 -16.89 6.77 16.58
CA HIS A 139 -17.66 7.84 15.95
C HIS A 139 -17.36 8.00 14.46
N ASP A 140 -18.37 8.37 13.68
CA ASP A 140 -18.18 8.81 12.29
C ASP A 140 -17.71 10.25 12.39
N LEU A 141 -16.44 10.47 12.07
CA LEU A 141 -15.83 11.78 12.22
C LEU A 141 -16.51 12.81 11.32
N LEU A 142 -16.93 12.41 10.11
CA LEU A 142 -17.57 13.33 9.17
C LEU A 142 -18.95 13.75 9.67
N GLU A 143 -19.76 12.82 10.17
CA GLU A 143 -21.06 13.15 10.77
C GLU A 143 -20.92 14.05 12.00
N CYS A 144 -19.90 13.81 12.84
CA CYS A 144 -19.66 14.64 14.00
C CYS A 144 -19.24 16.07 13.61
N VAL A 145 -18.39 16.23 12.59
CA VAL A 145 -18.00 17.54 12.04
C VAL A 145 -19.20 18.25 11.41
N LEU A 146 -20.03 17.55 10.62
CA LEU A 146 -21.25 18.10 10.02
C LEU A 146 -22.20 18.64 11.08
N ARG A 147 -22.48 17.85 12.12
CA ARG A 147 -23.32 18.27 13.24
C ARG A 147 -22.74 19.48 13.96
N LYS A 148 -21.42 19.47 14.24
CA LYS A 148 -20.77 20.58 14.94
C LYS A 148 -20.78 21.88 14.13
N ALA A 149 -20.59 21.78 12.81
CA ALA A 149 -20.69 22.93 11.92
C ALA A 149 -22.11 23.51 11.84
N ALA A 150 -23.15 22.67 11.94
CA ALA A 150 -24.53 23.13 12.02
C ALA A 150 -24.82 23.87 13.34
N GLU A 151 -24.23 23.40 14.46
CA GLU A 151 -24.32 24.06 15.77
C GLU A 151 -23.51 25.37 15.84
N ASN A 152 -22.37 25.43 15.14
CA ASN A 152 -21.48 26.60 15.11
C ASN A 152 -21.05 26.95 13.66
N PRO A 153 -21.88 27.68 12.90
CA PRO A 153 -21.61 27.98 11.48
C PRO A 153 -20.37 28.84 11.21
N SER A 154 -19.82 29.51 12.22
CA SER A 154 -18.58 30.29 12.13
C SER A 154 -17.36 29.59 12.75
N GLY A 155 -17.53 28.34 13.21
CA GLY A 155 -16.50 27.55 13.87
C GLY A 155 -15.47 26.92 12.92
N PRO A 156 -14.37 26.38 13.48
CA PRO A 156 -13.41 25.53 12.76
C PRO A 156 -14.01 24.39 11.93
N ALA A 157 -15.02 23.68 12.45
CA ALA A 157 -15.72 22.60 11.75
C ALA A 157 -16.42 23.12 10.48
N ALA A 158 -17.10 24.27 10.56
CA ALA A 158 -17.71 24.91 9.41
C ALA A 158 -16.66 25.43 8.40
N SER A 159 -15.51 25.93 8.89
CA SER A 159 -14.39 26.36 8.05
C SER A 159 -13.79 25.19 7.26
N PHE A 160 -13.59 24.03 7.91
CA PHE A 160 -13.16 22.80 7.25
C PHE A 160 -14.15 22.38 6.17
N LEU A 161 -15.46 22.34 6.48
CA LEU A 161 -16.49 21.99 5.50
C LEU A 161 -16.56 22.96 4.31
N THR A 162 -16.34 24.25 4.57
CA THR A 162 -16.27 25.26 3.51
C THR A 162 -15.12 24.99 2.56
N GLU A 163 -13.95 24.61 3.09
CA GLU A 163 -12.78 24.24 2.28
C GLU A 163 -13.06 23.00 1.44
N VAL A 164 -13.54 21.92 2.06
CA VAL A 164 -13.73 20.64 1.37
C VAL A 164 -14.93 20.62 0.42
N SER A 165 -15.81 21.62 0.50
CA SER A 165 -16.91 21.84 -0.45
C SER A 165 -16.48 22.62 -1.70
N ARG A 166 -15.23 23.10 -1.77
CA ARG A 166 -14.71 23.75 -2.97
C ARG A 166 -14.49 22.73 -4.07
N ILE A 167 -14.85 23.10 -5.29
CA ILE A 167 -14.47 22.34 -6.48
C ILE A 167 -12.94 22.48 -6.67
N PRO A 168 -12.21 21.40 -6.99
CA PRO A 168 -10.78 21.51 -7.22
C PRO A 168 -10.48 22.48 -8.37
N PRO A 169 -9.34 23.22 -8.31
CA PRO A 169 -8.93 24.09 -9.40
C PRO A 169 -8.83 23.36 -10.75
N GLU A 170 -8.97 24.09 -11.87
CA GLU A 170 -9.00 23.55 -13.24
C GLU A 170 -7.87 22.57 -13.57
N ARG A 171 -6.65 22.82 -13.08
CA ARG A 171 -5.47 21.96 -13.31
C ARG A 171 -5.38 20.75 -12.37
N ILE A 172 -6.27 20.64 -11.40
CA ILE A 172 -6.32 19.56 -10.40
C ILE A 172 -7.54 18.68 -10.64
N VAL A 173 -8.69 19.28 -10.95
CA VAL A 173 -9.96 18.58 -11.17
C VAL A 173 -9.82 17.54 -12.29
N ALA A 174 -10.37 16.35 -12.06
CA ALA A 174 -10.49 15.33 -13.09
C ALA A 174 -11.81 15.54 -13.85
N SER A 175 -11.74 15.56 -15.17
CA SER A 175 -12.90 15.64 -16.04
C SER A 175 -13.77 14.38 -15.92
N PRO A 176 -15.07 14.44 -16.27
CA PRO A 176 -15.94 13.26 -16.30
C PRO A 176 -15.38 12.11 -17.15
N GLU A 177 -14.65 12.43 -18.22
CA GLU A 177 -14.02 11.42 -19.08
C GLU A 177 -12.82 10.75 -18.41
N GLU A 178 -11.90 11.51 -17.83
CA GLU A 178 -10.78 10.97 -17.05
C GLU A 178 -11.29 10.08 -15.91
N LEU A 179 -12.31 10.55 -15.19
CA LEU A 179 -12.95 9.81 -14.12
C LEU A 179 -13.48 8.42 -14.60
N ARG A 180 -14.18 8.37 -15.73
CA ARG A 180 -14.65 7.10 -16.33
C ARG A 180 -13.50 6.21 -16.82
N ASN A 181 -12.50 6.81 -17.46
CA ASN A 181 -11.36 6.08 -18.00
C ASN A 181 -10.53 5.47 -16.86
N ALA A 182 -10.33 6.20 -15.76
CA ALA A 182 -9.67 5.71 -14.56
C ALA A 182 -10.45 4.56 -13.91
N HIS A 183 -11.78 4.67 -13.78
CA HIS A 183 -12.63 3.60 -13.29
C HIS A 183 -12.48 2.32 -14.13
N LYS A 184 -12.60 2.45 -15.46
CA LYS A 184 -12.46 1.33 -16.39
C LYS A 184 -11.06 0.72 -16.33
N PHE A 185 -10.03 1.56 -16.31
CA PHE A 185 -8.63 1.16 -16.17
C PHE A 185 -8.39 0.38 -14.87
N TYR A 186 -8.93 0.87 -13.76
CA TYR A 186 -8.85 0.20 -12.47
C TYR A 186 -9.52 -1.17 -12.52
N LEU A 187 -10.77 -1.28 -13.00
CA LEU A 187 -11.46 -2.58 -13.10
C LEU A 187 -10.68 -3.57 -13.97
N LYS A 188 -10.17 -3.10 -15.12
CA LYS A 188 -9.38 -3.90 -16.06
C LYS A 188 -8.15 -4.49 -15.40
N ASN A 189 -7.46 -3.71 -14.55
CA ASN A 189 -6.17 -4.07 -13.95
C ASN A 189 -6.25 -4.33 -12.43
N SER A 190 -7.46 -4.46 -11.86
CA SER A 190 -7.71 -4.39 -10.42
C SER A 190 -6.86 -5.35 -9.59
N VAL A 191 -6.76 -6.61 -10.01
CA VAL A 191 -5.94 -7.61 -9.33
C VAL A 191 -4.45 -7.21 -9.32
N ALA A 192 -3.93 -6.73 -10.45
CA ALA A 192 -2.53 -6.33 -10.58
C ALA A 192 -2.20 -5.04 -9.81
N ILE A 193 -3.12 -4.07 -9.82
CA ILE A 193 -3.03 -2.86 -9.00
C ILE A 193 -3.07 -3.25 -7.52
N MET A 194 -3.96 -4.14 -7.08
CA MET A 194 -4.00 -4.60 -5.68
C MET A 194 -2.75 -5.38 -5.27
N GLN A 195 -2.16 -6.16 -6.17
CA GLN A 195 -0.87 -6.79 -5.93
C GLN A 195 0.24 -5.73 -5.77
N SER A 196 0.24 -4.68 -6.58
CA SER A 196 1.17 -3.55 -6.40
C SER A 196 0.98 -2.88 -5.03
N LEU A 197 -0.25 -2.54 -4.65
CA LEU A 197 -0.49 -1.89 -3.37
C LEU A 197 -0.06 -2.76 -2.19
N ASN A 198 -0.34 -4.07 -2.21
CA ASN A 198 0.02 -4.98 -1.11
C ASN A 198 1.53 -5.31 -1.04
N TYR A 199 2.17 -5.53 -2.19
CA TYR A 199 3.53 -6.09 -2.23
C TYR A 199 4.63 -5.08 -2.59
N PHE A 200 4.26 -3.89 -3.08
CA PHE A 200 5.19 -2.79 -3.32
C PHE A 200 4.93 -1.64 -2.33
N THR A 201 3.75 -1.02 -2.37
CA THR A 201 3.47 0.19 -1.57
C THR A 201 3.38 -0.12 -0.08
N LEU A 202 2.62 -1.15 0.31
CA LEU A 202 2.45 -1.52 1.71
C LEU A 202 3.72 -2.16 2.29
N ALA A 203 4.32 -3.08 1.55
CA ALA A 203 5.53 -3.78 1.99
C ALA A 203 6.76 -2.86 2.02
N GLY A 204 6.95 -2.02 1.01
CA GLY A 204 8.10 -1.11 0.91
C GLY A 204 7.84 0.30 1.44
N GLY A 205 6.73 0.92 1.05
CA GLY A 205 6.45 2.34 1.36
C GLY A 205 6.28 2.64 2.85
N PHE A 206 5.80 1.69 3.65
CA PHE A 206 5.71 1.86 5.11
C PHE A 206 7.01 1.60 5.86
N ALA A 207 8.09 1.26 5.16
CA ALA A 207 9.40 1.06 5.77
C ALA A 207 10.17 2.36 6.04
N SER A 208 9.64 3.52 5.60
CA SER A 208 10.20 4.81 5.93
C SER A 208 10.30 4.97 7.46
N PRO A 209 11.44 5.44 8.01
CA PRO A 209 11.60 5.64 9.45
C PRO A 209 10.55 6.57 10.06
N GLY A 210 10.16 7.64 9.35
CA GLY A 210 9.15 8.60 9.79
C GLY A 210 7.77 7.95 9.88
N ILE A 211 7.33 7.32 8.79
CA ILE A 211 6.05 6.62 8.71
C ILE A 211 5.99 5.48 9.74
N THR A 212 7.04 4.67 9.86
CA THR A 212 7.13 3.57 10.83
C THR A 212 6.94 4.09 12.26
N ARG A 213 7.62 5.17 12.63
CA ARG A 213 7.48 5.81 13.95
C ARG A 213 6.03 6.26 14.21
N VAL A 214 5.37 6.86 13.21
CA VAL A 214 3.96 7.23 13.34
C VAL A 214 3.09 5.98 13.55
N LEU A 215 3.23 4.95 12.72
CA LEU A 215 2.45 3.71 12.81
C LEU A 215 2.59 3.01 14.17
N HIS A 216 3.81 2.95 14.71
CA HIS A 216 4.09 2.39 16.04
C HIS A 216 3.52 3.24 17.18
N SER A 217 3.45 4.57 17.00
CA SER A 217 2.88 5.47 18.00
C SER A 217 1.36 5.30 18.11
N VAL A 218 0.65 5.18 16.98
CA VAL A 218 -0.81 5.11 16.98
C VAL A 218 -1.36 3.69 17.18
N SER A 219 -0.51 2.66 17.17
CA SER A 219 -0.87 1.23 17.27
C SER A 219 -1.97 0.79 16.28
N TYR A 220 -2.19 1.57 15.22
CA TYR A 220 -3.39 1.48 14.39
C TYR A 220 -3.30 0.35 13.37
N LEU A 221 -2.08 0.10 12.85
CA LEU A 221 -1.76 -0.95 11.88
C LEU A 221 -0.81 -2.01 12.43
N VAL A 222 0.19 -1.61 13.23
CA VAL A 222 1.21 -2.49 13.82
C VAL A 222 1.23 -2.27 15.32
N GLU A 223 1.37 -3.37 16.06
CA GLU A 223 1.37 -3.35 17.53
C GLU A 223 2.69 -2.80 18.08
N SER A 224 2.63 -2.02 19.17
CA SER A 224 3.81 -1.35 19.76
C SER A 224 4.71 -2.26 20.62
N LYS A 225 4.51 -3.60 20.61
CA LYS A 225 5.24 -4.49 21.52
C LYS A 225 6.71 -4.67 21.12
N LYS A 226 7.61 -4.52 22.11
CA LYS A 226 9.07 -4.69 22.00
C LYS A 226 9.52 -6.16 21.97
N ASP A 227 8.66 -7.11 22.33
CA ASP A 227 9.04 -8.53 22.36
C ASP A 227 8.93 -9.15 20.96
N LYS A 228 10.06 -9.70 20.49
CA LYS A 228 10.21 -10.47 19.24
C LYS A 228 9.47 -11.82 19.26
N THR A 229 8.42 -11.95 20.05
CA THR A 229 7.52 -13.09 20.00
C THR A 229 6.70 -13.05 18.72
N GLU A 230 6.49 -14.22 18.13
CA GLU A 230 5.66 -14.38 16.93
C GLU A 230 4.30 -13.66 17.09
N GLN A 231 3.88 -12.90 16.07
CA GLN A 231 2.62 -12.17 16.12
C GLN A 231 1.45 -13.12 16.42
N SER A 232 0.65 -12.76 17.43
CA SER A 232 -0.57 -13.50 17.73
C SER A 232 -1.53 -13.46 16.54
N GLN A 233 -2.39 -14.47 16.43
CA GLN A 233 -3.41 -14.52 15.40
C GLN A 233 -4.34 -13.30 15.46
N THR A 234 -4.66 -12.82 16.67
CA THR A 234 -5.49 -11.63 16.89
C THR A 234 -4.87 -10.36 16.30
N THR A 235 -3.56 -10.16 16.47
CA THR A 235 -2.85 -9.03 15.85
C THR A 235 -2.88 -9.12 14.33
N LYS A 236 -2.63 -10.32 13.78
CA LYS A 236 -2.70 -10.56 12.32
C LYS A 236 -4.11 -10.30 11.76
N ASP A 237 -5.15 -10.70 12.48
CA ASP A 237 -6.55 -10.46 12.11
C ASP A 237 -6.89 -8.96 12.11
N ARG A 238 -6.46 -8.24 13.15
CA ARG A 238 -6.66 -6.78 13.22
C ARG A 238 -5.99 -6.07 12.04
N THR A 239 -4.70 -6.36 11.80
CA THR A 239 -3.96 -5.78 10.68
C THR A 239 -4.63 -6.10 9.35
N TYR A 240 -5.05 -7.36 9.14
CA TYR A 240 -5.77 -7.76 7.93
C TYR A 240 -7.07 -6.96 7.72
N LEU A 241 -7.87 -6.76 8.77
CA LEU A 241 -9.10 -5.95 8.67
C LEU A 241 -8.81 -4.50 8.28
N ARG A 242 -7.71 -3.90 8.76
CA ARG A 242 -7.31 -2.54 8.35
C ARG A 242 -6.88 -2.45 6.89
N LEU A 243 -6.22 -3.49 6.39
CA LEU A 243 -5.87 -3.57 4.98
C LEU A 243 -7.13 -3.73 4.13
N ALA A 244 -8.12 -4.49 4.61
CA ALA A 244 -9.43 -4.59 3.97
C ALA A 244 -10.21 -3.26 3.99
N GLU A 245 -10.14 -2.46 5.07
CA GLU A 245 -10.67 -1.09 5.12
C GLU A 245 -10.00 -0.20 4.06
N THR A 246 -8.67 -0.28 3.92
CA THR A 246 -7.95 0.46 2.87
C THR A 246 -8.39 0.02 1.47
N PHE A 247 -8.65 -1.28 1.27
CA PHE A 247 -9.19 -1.78 0.01
C PHE A 247 -10.61 -1.27 -0.25
N GLN A 248 -11.47 -1.19 0.77
CA GLN A 248 -12.79 -0.55 0.66
C GLN A 248 -12.65 0.90 0.19
N PHE A 249 -11.71 1.65 0.77
CA PHE A 249 -11.47 3.04 0.37
C PHE A 249 -11.08 3.16 -1.12
N VAL A 250 -10.16 2.30 -1.59
CA VAL A 250 -9.80 2.29 -3.02
C VAL A 250 -11.01 1.98 -3.89
N LEU A 251 -11.84 0.99 -3.52
CA LEU A 251 -13.04 0.67 -4.28
C LEU A 251 -14.07 1.79 -4.25
N GLU A 252 -14.20 2.51 -3.14
CA GLU A 252 -15.05 3.69 -3.04
C GLU A 252 -14.56 4.78 -3.96
N VAL A 253 -13.30 5.23 -3.88
CA VAL A 253 -12.83 6.33 -4.76
C VAL A 253 -12.78 5.96 -6.24
N MET A 254 -12.60 4.67 -6.55
CA MET A 254 -12.73 4.16 -7.91
C MET A 254 -14.19 3.96 -8.33
N GLY A 255 -15.17 4.27 -7.48
CA GLY A 255 -16.62 4.07 -7.67
C GLY A 255 -17.03 2.62 -7.97
N CYS A 256 -16.26 1.64 -7.52
CA CYS A 256 -16.60 0.24 -7.64
C CYS A 256 -17.73 -0.18 -6.68
N THR A 257 -18.08 0.63 -5.68
CA THR A 257 -19.12 0.35 -4.68
C THR A 257 -20.45 1.04 -4.94
N THR A 258 -20.56 1.90 -5.96
CA THR A 258 -21.83 2.60 -6.25
C THR A 258 -22.88 1.67 -6.87
N GLN A 259 -24.11 1.76 -6.36
CA GLN A 259 -25.30 1.07 -6.86
C GLN A 259 -25.98 1.81 -8.03
N SER A 260 -25.75 3.12 -8.17
CA SER A 260 -26.38 3.91 -9.24
C SER A 260 -25.83 3.53 -10.61
N ASP A 261 -26.70 3.47 -11.62
CA ASP A 261 -26.30 3.31 -13.01
C ASP A 261 -25.23 4.36 -13.36
N PHE A 262 -24.14 3.89 -13.99
CA PHE A 262 -22.99 4.66 -14.45
C PHE A 262 -23.34 5.54 -15.66
N SER A 263 -24.46 6.25 -15.62
CA SER A 263 -24.69 7.35 -16.56
C SER A 263 -23.63 8.43 -16.34
N GLN A 264 -23.32 9.19 -17.40
CA GLN A 264 -22.22 10.16 -17.40
C GLN A 264 -22.29 11.16 -16.23
N ASP A 265 -23.50 11.57 -15.83
CA ASP A 265 -23.73 12.56 -14.78
C ASP A 265 -23.55 12.00 -13.36
N ASN A 266 -23.84 10.71 -13.14
CA ASN A 266 -23.82 10.10 -11.82
C ASN A 266 -22.39 9.88 -11.30
N PHE A 267 -21.45 9.50 -12.17
CA PHE A 267 -20.07 9.26 -11.74
C PHE A 267 -19.33 10.57 -11.41
N HIS A 268 -19.62 11.64 -12.16
CA HIS A 268 -19.06 12.95 -11.87
C HIS A 268 -19.46 13.41 -10.47
N ASN A 269 -20.74 13.34 -10.10
CA ASN A 269 -21.19 13.79 -8.78
C ASN A 269 -20.69 12.92 -7.61
N TYR A 270 -20.19 11.70 -7.90
CA TYR A 270 -19.78 10.74 -6.88
C TYR A 270 -18.49 11.14 -6.13
N LEU A 271 -17.53 11.79 -6.81
CA LEU A 271 -16.28 12.28 -6.20
C LEU A 271 -16.29 13.77 -5.84
N PHE A 272 -17.40 14.45 -6.12
CA PHE A 272 -17.59 15.87 -5.83
C PHE A 272 -18.36 16.08 -4.52
N PRO A 273 -18.46 17.31 -3.99
CA PRO A 273 -19.06 17.56 -2.68
C PRO A 273 -20.46 16.96 -2.54
N GLY A 274 -20.66 16.18 -1.47
CA GLY A 274 -21.90 15.44 -1.21
C GLY A 274 -21.95 14.02 -1.79
N GLY A 275 -21.07 13.66 -2.72
CA GLY A 275 -20.93 12.31 -3.27
C GLY A 275 -20.30 11.32 -2.28
N ASP A 276 -20.55 10.02 -2.46
CA ASP A 276 -20.09 9.01 -1.50
C ASP A 276 -18.59 8.76 -1.55
N GLY A 277 -17.97 8.86 -2.73
CA GLY A 277 -16.52 8.82 -2.87
C GLY A 277 -15.86 10.01 -2.18
N TRP A 278 -16.43 11.21 -2.33
CA TRP A 278 -15.99 12.39 -1.60
C TRP A 278 -16.09 12.22 -0.08
N LYS A 279 -17.23 11.71 0.43
CA LYS A 279 -17.40 11.43 1.88
C LYS A 279 -16.36 10.43 2.39
N ALA A 280 -16.06 9.39 1.62
CA ALA A 280 -15.03 8.41 1.96
C ALA A 280 -13.65 9.08 2.12
N VAL A 281 -13.27 9.94 1.17
CA VAL A 281 -12.03 10.73 1.24
C VAL A 281 -11.97 11.59 2.49
N LEU A 282 -13.06 12.28 2.84
CA LEU A 282 -13.08 13.13 4.03
C LEU A 282 -12.99 12.34 5.34
N ARG A 283 -13.64 11.17 5.42
CA ARG A 283 -13.50 10.29 6.58
C ARG A 283 -12.06 9.85 6.78
N ILE A 284 -11.33 9.54 5.71
CA ILE A 284 -9.89 9.24 5.76
C ILE A 284 -9.07 10.47 6.17
N ARG A 285 -9.32 11.65 5.60
CA ARG A 285 -8.63 12.89 5.98
C ARG A 285 -8.80 13.21 7.47
N LEU A 286 -10.01 13.07 8.01
CA LEU A 286 -10.29 13.24 9.43
C LEU A 286 -9.62 12.16 10.28
N LEU A 287 -9.58 10.91 9.80
CA LEU A 287 -8.88 9.83 10.47
C LEU A 287 -7.37 10.09 10.55
N HIS A 288 -6.77 10.68 9.52
CA HIS A 288 -5.38 11.14 9.55
C HIS A 288 -5.17 12.23 10.60
N GLY A 289 -6.10 13.19 10.76
CA GLY A 289 -6.05 14.18 11.84
C GLY A 289 -6.11 13.54 13.24
N VAL A 290 -6.97 12.55 13.44
CA VAL A 290 -7.01 11.75 14.69
C VAL A 290 -5.68 11.06 14.94
N ALA A 291 -5.11 10.40 13.93
CA ALA A 291 -3.84 9.71 14.03
C ALA A 291 -2.68 10.68 14.33
N ARG A 292 -2.63 11.84 13.67
CA ARG A 292 -1.65 12.89 13.92
C ARG A 292 -1.70 13.39 15.36
N ARG A 293 -2.89 13.72 15.87
CA ARG A 293 -3.06 14.19 17.26
C ARG A 293 -2.65 13.15 18.30
N ARG A 294 -2.94 11.86 18.05
CA ARG A 294 -2.48 10.74 18.90
C ARG A 294 -0.97 10.56 18.85
N ALA A 295 -0.38 10.60 17.66
CA ALA A 295 1.06 10.50 17.46
C ALA A 295 1.80 11.64 18.17
N LEU A 296 1.37 12.89 17.96
CA LEU A 296 1.93 14.07 18.63
C LEU A 296 1.88 13.93 20.16
N LYS A 297 0.79 13.41 20.73
CA LYS A 297 0.68 13.18 22.19
C LYS A 297 1.69 12.16 22.70
N LYS A 298 1.99 11.11 21.92
CA LYS A 298 2.92 10.04 22.31
C LYS A 298 4.38 10.35 21.98
N LEU A 299 4.62 11.20 20.99
CA LEU A 299 5.94 11.58 20.53
C LEU A 299 6.42 12.93 21.09
N LYS A 300 5.77 13.48 22.12
CA LYS A 300 6.14 14.77 22.72
C LYS A 300 7.61 14.85 23.16
N ASP A 301 8.18 13.74 23.61
CA ASP A 301 9.57 13.66 24.07
C ASP A 301 10.55 13.27 22.95
N ALA A 302 10.04 12.99 21.74
CA ALA A 302 10.89 12.71 20.60
C ALA A 302 11.57 14.03 20.16
N LYS A 303 12.90 14.03 20.10
CA LYS A 303 13.70 15.16 19.58
C LYS A 303 13.58 15.24 18.05
N THR A 304 12.39 15.54 17.54
CA THR A 304 12.12 15.68 16.11
C THR A 304 11.17 16.84 15.88
N ASP A 305 11.51 17.69 14.91
CA ASP A 305 10.66 18.81 14.47
C ASP A 305 9.61 18.36 13.45
N GLU A 306 9.70 17.10 12.98
CA GLU A 306 8.75 16.48 12.06
C GLU A 306 7.35 16.32 12.68
N ILE A 307 6.34 16.78 11.95
CA ILE A 307 4.94 16.55 12.29
C ILE A 307 4.52 15.17 11.73
N PRO A 308 3.84 14.32 12.53
CA PRO A 308 3.27 13.08 12.03
C PRO A 308 2.26 13.29 10.90
N ILE A 309 2.31 12.47 9.84
CA ILE A 309 1.38 12.56 8.71
C ILE A 309 1.43 13.97 8.12
N ASN A 310 2.64 14.42 7.83
CA ASN A 310 2.90 15.71 7.23
C ASN A 310 2.59 15.70 5.72
N GLN A 311 2.80 16.83 5.05
CA GLN A 311 2.54 16.97 3.62
C GLN A 311 3.45 16.10 2.75
N GLU A 312 4.68 15.80 3.18
CA GLU A 312 5.54 14.84 2.50
C GLU A 312 4.97 13.42 2.61
N ASP A 313 4.60 12.97 3.82
CA ASP A 313 3.98 11.66 4.05
C ASP A 313 2.69 11.48 3.23
N LEU A 314 1.84 12.51 3.18
CA LEU A 314 0.59 12.50 2.43
C LEU A 314 0.85 12.43 0.92
N ALA A 315 1.78 13.24 0.39
CA ALA A 315 2.13 13.22 -1.02
C ALA A 315 2.81 11.89 -1.41
N ALA A 316 3.70 11.37 -0.57
CA ALA A 316 4.34 10.06 -0.74
C ALA A 316 3.29 8.94 -0.82
N THR A 317 2.31 8.95 0.10
CA THR A 317 1.20 8.01 0.10
C THR A 317 0.39 8.13 -1.19
N LEU A 318 0.07 9.36 -1.63
CA LEU A 318 -0.63 9.60 -2.90
C LEU A 318 0.14 9.04 -4.11
N GLY A 319 1.46 9.21 -4.15
CA GLY A 319 2.35 8.59 -5.15
C GLY A 319 2.32 7.07 -5.10
N GLY A 320 2.24 6.49 -3.90
CA GLY A 320 2.08 5.05 -3.68
C GLY A 320 0.77 4.47 -4.19
N PHE A 321 -0.31 5.27 -4.24
CA PHE A 321 -1.61 4.84 -4.78
C PHE A 321 -1.77 5.13 -6.28
N SER A 322 -1.09 6.15 -6.81
CA SER A 322 -1.25 6.61 -8.19
C SER A 322 -0.13 6.12 -9.11
N ALA A 323 1.14 6.43 -8.81
CA ALA A 323 2.28 6.11 -9.67
C ALA A 323 2.83 4.70 -9.44
N ALA A 324 2.86 4.20 -8.20
CA ALA A 324 3.45 2.89 -7.92
C ALA A 324 2.75 1.73 -8.66
N PRO A 325 1.41 1.70 -8.79
CA PRO A 325 0.74 0.71 -9.63
C PRO A 325 1.18 0.76 -11.09
N LEU A 326 1.36 1.95 -11.67
CA LEU A 326 1.82 2.10 -13.05
C LEU A 326 3.25 1.60 -13.22
N LEU A 327 4.13 1.88 -12.25
CA LEU A 327 5.50 1.36 -12.22
C LEU A 327 5.54 -0.19 -12.10
N CYS A 328 4.63 -0.77 -11.32
CA CYS A 328 4.61 -2.20 -11.06
C CYS A 328 3.88 -3.02 -12.11
N LEU A 329 2.92 -2.44 -12.84
CA LEU A 329 2.13 -3.15 -13.85
C LEU A 329 3.02 -3.88 -14.85
N PRO A 330 3.99 -3.25 -15.55
CA PRO A 330 4.86 -3.94 -16.50
C PRO A 330 5.68 -5.09 -15.90
N ARG A 331 5.99 -5.05 -14.59
CA ARG A 331 6.74 -6.09 -13.86
C ARG A 331 5.91 -7.36 -13.61
N GLN A 332 4.59 -7.25 -13.76
CA GLN A 332 3.65 -8.35 -13.59
C GLN A 332 3.27 -9.02 -14.92
N TYR A 333 3.69 -8.50 -16.07
CA TYR A 333 3.46 -9.15 -17.36
C TYR A 333 4.70 -9.94 -17.82
N PRO A 334 4.52 -10.99 -18.64
CA PRO A 334 5.63 -11.57 -19.38
C PRO A 334 6.34 -10.50 -20.22
N VAL A 335 7.66 -10.58 -20.36
CA VAL A 335 8.48 -9.56 -21.06
C VAL A 335 7.97 -9.28 -22.49
N PHE A 336 7.52 -10.32 -23.20
CA PHE A 336 7.00 -10.23 -24.57
C PHE A 336 5.53 -9.75 -24.65
N LEU A 337 4.84 -9.62 -23.52
CA LEU A 337 3.45 -9.16 -23.40
C LEU A 337 3.31 -8.01 -22.40
N ARG A 338 4.38 -7.22 -22.18
CA ARG A 338 4.32 -6.05 -21.31
C ARG A 338 3.12 -5.21 -21.72
N ASN A 339 2.16 -5.08 -20.80
CA ASN A 339 0.91 -4.41 -21.08
C ASN A 339 1.21 -3.01 -21.59
N LYS A 340 0.76 -2.74 -22.81
CA LYS A 340 0.70 -1.39 -23.35
C LYS A 340 -0.61 -0.80 -22.88
N THR A 341 -0.63 -0.41 -21.61
CA THR A 341 -1.62 0.53 -21.11
C THR A 341 -1.52 1.79 -21.96
N SER A 342 -2.66 2.39 -22.30
CA SER A 342 -2.64 3.64 -23.06
C SER A 342 -2.18 4.78 -22.16
N ILE A 343 -1.39 5.71 -22.71
CA ILE A 343 -0.99 6.96 -22.01
C ILE A 343 -2.23 7.68 -21.48
N MET A 344 -3.35 7.64 -22.22
CA MET A 344 -4.62 8.25 -21.79
C MET A 344 -5.25 7.52 -20.60
N GLU A 345 -5.17 6.18 -20.55
CA GLU A 345 -5.69 5.41 -19.43
C GLU A 345 -4.86 5.68 -18.16
N GLU A 346 -3.53 5.75 -18.29
CA GLU A 346 -2.61 6.06 -17.20
C GLU A 346 -2.78 7.50 -16.70
N ALA A 347 -2.88 8.47 -17.62
CA ALA A 347 -3.10 9.87 -17.29
C ALA A 347 -4.44 10.07 -16.56
N ALA A 348 -5.50 9.40 -17.02
CA ALA A 348 -6.79 9.38 -16.34
C ALA A 348 -6.69 8.82 -14.92
N PHE A 349 -5.95 7.71 -14.72
CA PHE A 349 -5.72 7.12 -13.40
C PHE A 349 -5.01 8.09 -12.44
N VAL A 350 -3.97 8.78 -12.92
CA VAL A 350 -3.27 9.81 -12.14
C VAL A 350 -4.17 11.02 -11.88
N ALA A 351 -4.96 11.46 -12.86
CA ALA A 351 -5.89 12.59 -12.71
C ALA A 351 -6.96 12.30 -11.63
N LEU A 352 -7.53 11.10 -11.60
CA LEU A 352 -8.47 10.70 -10.54
C LEU A 352 -7.80 10.75 -9.16
N TRP A 353 -6.59 10.22 -9.02
CA TRP A 353 -5.87 10.29 -7.75
C TRP A 353 -5.47 11.72 -7.38
N ARG A 354 -5.07 12.56 -8.34
CA ARG A 354 -4.82 13.99 -8.11
C ARG A 354 -6.06 14.71 -7.57
N HIS A 355 -7.24 14.39 -8.13
CA HIS A 355 -8.52 14.88 -7.64
C HIS A 355 -8.83 14.40 -6.21
N VAL A 356 -8.60 13.10 -5.92
CA VAL A 356 -8.71 12.55 -4.55
C VAL A 356 -7.72 13.23 -3.59
N GLY A 357 -6.49 13.48 -4.04
CA GLY A 357 -5.43 14.15 -3.28
C GLY A 357 -5.82 15.54 -2.79
N PHE A 358 -6.55 16.30 -3.61
CA PHE A 358 -7.10 17.60 -3.23
C PHE A 358 -8.01 17.50 -2.00
N TYR A 359 -8.99 16.58 -2.04
CA TYR A 359 -9.89 16.40 -0.90
C TYR A 359 -9.23 15.73 0.30
N LEU A 360 -8.17 14.92 0.10
CA LEU A 360 -7.33 14.39 1.17
C LEU A 360 -6.49 15.47 1.88
N GLY A 361 -6.40 16.68 1.33
CA GLY A 361 -5.63 17.79 1.91
C GLY A 361 -4.16 17.80 1.54
N VAL A 362 -3.78 17.15 0.43
CA VAL A 362 -2.43 17.28 -0.14
C VAL A 362 -2.26 18.69 -0.70
N ASP A 363 -1.13 19.32 -0.39
CA ASP A 363 -0.82 20.68 -0.83
C ASP A 363 -0.90 20.79 -2.37
N SER A 364 -1.54 21.86 -2.85
CA SER A 364 -1.74 22.08 -4.29
C SER A 364 -0.42 22.17 -5.05
N TYR A 365 0.69 22.56 -4.40
CA TYR A 365 2.02 22.50 -5.00
C TYR A 365 2.36 21.10 -5.52
N PHE A 366 2.14 20.05 -4.71
CA PHE A 366 2.38 18.68 -5.15
C PHE A 366 1.44 18.28 -6.28
N LEU A 367 0.14 18.55 -6.11
CA LEU A 367 -0.87 18.15 -7.08
C LEU A 367 -0.64 18.77 -8.46
N LEU A 368 -0.22 20.04 -8.51
CA LEU A 368 0.02 20.77 -9.76
C LEU A 368 1.35 20.40 -10.44
N ASN A 369 2.42 20.22 -9.66
CA ASN A 369 3.77 20.07 -10.21
C ASN A 369 4.23 18.63 -10.31
N HIS A 370 3.68 17.72 -9.51
CA HIS A 370 4.18 16.36 -9.35
C HIS A 370 3.16 15.28 -9.70
N PHE A 371 1.89 15.63 -9.90
CA PHE A 371 0.83 14.70 -10.32
C PHE A 371 0.17 15.14 -11.64
N SER A 372 0.86 15.91 -12.47
CA SER A 372 0.34 16.44 -13.74
C SER A 372 0.22 15.37 -14.83
N SER A 373 1.19 14.44 -14.91
CA SER A 373 1.19 13.29 -15.82
C SER A 373 1.70 12.02 -15.13
N PRO A 374 1.50 10.82 -15.73
CA PRO A 374 2.08 9.58 -15.24
C PRO A 374 3.60 9.60 -15.13
N GLU A 375 4.29 10.21 -16.09
CA GLU A 375 5.75 10.24 -16.08
C GLU A 375 6.28 11.15 -14.98
N VAL A 376 5.64 12.30 -14.75
CA VAL A 376 6.00 13.23 -13.66
C VAL A 376 5.69 12.62 -12.29
N ALA A 377 4.53 11.97 -12.14
CA ALA A 377 4.17 11.27 -10.90
C ALA A 377 5.12 10.12 -10.56
N THR A 378 5.65 9.44 -11.58
CA THR A 378 6.66 8.39 -11.41
C THR A 378 7.98 8.96 -10.90
N ARG A 379 8.44 10.10 -11.43
CA ARG A 379 9.67 10.76 -10.95
C ARG A 379 9.53 11.28 -9.53
N PHE A 380 8.37 11.83 -9.21
CA PHE A 380 8.04 12.21 -7.84
C PHE A 380 8.10 11.01 -6.89
N LEU A 381 7.47 9.87 -7.25
CA LEU A 381 7.55 8.65 -6.46
C LEU A 381 8.99 8.18 -6.24
N ILE A 382 9.84 8.21 -7.27
CA ILE A 382 11.26 7.83 -7.14
C ILE A 382 12.01 8.79 -6.23
N SER A 383 11.77 10.10 -6.35
CA SER A 383 12.38 11.13 -5.49
C SER A 383 12.02 10.89 -4.01
N ILE A 384 10.75 10.60 -3.75
CA ILE A 384 10.25 10.24 -2.42
C ILE A 384 10.90 8.95 -1.91
N ILE A 385 11.05 7.92 -2.75
CA ILE A 385 11.73 6.68 -2.35
C ILE A 385 13.19 6.98 -1.95
N CYS A 386 13.91 7.78 -2.75
CA CYS A 386 15.30 8.16 -2.46
C CYS A 386 15.43 8.93 -1.15
N HIS A 387 14.44 9.76 -0.82
CA HIS A 387 14.46 10.57 0.39
C HIS A 387 13.99 9.82 1.64
N LEU A 388 12.91 9.04 1.54
CA LEU A 388 12.29 8.36 2.67
C LEU A 388 12.94 7.00 3.01
N LEU A 389 13.66 6.38 2.07
CA LEU A 389 14.29 5.07 2.25
C LEU A 389 15.81 5.14 2.04
N PRO A 390 16.56 5.81 2.92
CA PRO A 390 18.01 5.84 2.83
C PRO A 390 18.61 4.44 2.96
N SER A 391 19.62 4.12 2.16
CA SER A 391 20.31 2.82 2.22
C SER A 391 21.18 2.67 3.47
N LYS A 392 21.59 3.79 4.06
CA LYS A 392 22.26 3.84 5.36
C LYS A 392 21.29 4.35 6.42
N VAL A 393 20.83 3.44 7.27
CA VAL A 393 19.89 3.76 8.36
C VAL A 393 20.64 3.83 9.69
N ASP A 394 20.30 4.82 10.52
CA ASP A 394 20.82 4.93 11.88
C ASP A 394 20.36 3.75 12.76
N SER A 395 21.19 3.33 13.70
CA SER A 395 20.94 2.15 14.56
C SER A 395 19.70 2.23 15.47
N ASN A 396 19.01 3.36 15.51
CA ASN A 396 17.91 3.68 16.44
C ASN A 396 16.52 3.72 15.77
N THR A 397 16.35 3.19 14.55
CA THR A 397 15.05 3.10 13.89
C THR A 397 14.23 1.90 14.34
N PHE A 398 12.90 2.08 14.39
CA PHE A 398 11.96 0.98 14.57
C PHE A 398 12.05 -0.01 13.40
N ASP A 399 11.81 -1.29 13.68
CA ASP A 399 11.75 -2.31 12.63
C ASP A 399 10.61 -1.99 11.66
N PRO A 400 10.85 -1.98 10.33
CA PRO A 400 9.81 -1.78 9.34
C PRO A 400 8.65 -2.77 9.52
N PRO A 401 7.39 -2.35 9.31
CA PRO A 401 6.23 -3.23 9.47
C PRO A 401 6.07 -4.23 8.33
N THR A 402 7.01 -4.30 7.40
CA THR A 402 6.94 -5.10 6.17
C THR A 402 6.61 -6.57 6.43
N VAL A 403 7.38 -7.27 7.28
CA VAL A 403 7.16 -8.69 7.59
C VAL A 403 5.83 -8.93 8.30
N PRO A 404 5.49 -8.20 9.39
CA PRO A 404 4.15 -8.16 9.98
C PRO A 404 3.00 -8.07 8.98
N LEU A 405 3.07 -7.12 8.04
CA LEU A 405 2.01 -6.85 7.08
C LEU A 405 1.83 -8.02 6.11
N LEU A 406 2.93 -8.59 5.59
CA LEU A 406 2.88 -9.76 4.71
C LEU A 406 2.41 -11.03 5.42
N GLN A 407 2.67 -11.17 6.71
CA GLN A 407 2.14 -12.26 7.53
C GLN A 407 0.64 -12.11 7.78
N ALA A 408 0.14 -10.89 8.00
CA ALA A 408 -1.28 -10.63 8.25
C ALA A 408 -2.18 -11.05 7.08
N ILE A 409 -1.69 -10.87 5.84
CA ILE A 409 -2.40 -11.26 4.60
C ILE A 409 -2.13 -12.71 4.17
N ALA A 410 -1.21 -13.43 4.82
CA ALA A 410 -0.88 -14.81 4.46
C ALA A 410 -2.01 -15.78 4.83
N ASN A 411 -2.20 -16.80 3.99
CA ASN A 411 -3.18 -17.88 4.16
C ASN A 411 -4.63 -17.40 4.32
N ARG A 412 -4.97 -16.23 3.76
CA ARG A 412 -6.32 -15.66 3.78
C ARG A 412 -7.14 -16.05 2.54
N PRO A 413 -8.48 -16.19 2.65
CA PRO A 413 -9.34 -16.39 1.50
C PRO A 413 -9.35 -15.17 0.56
N PRO A 414 -9.77 -15.31 -0.71
CA PRO A 414 -10.31 -16.53 -1.34
C PRO A 414 -9.23 -17.46 -1.91
N PHE A 415 -8.02 -16.95 -2.12
CA PHE A 415 -6.90 -17.71 -2.67
C PHE A 415 -5.73 -17.68 -1.67
N PRO A 416 -5.66 -18.63 -0.72
CA PRO A 416 -4.65 -18.61 0.33
C PRO A 416 -3.25 -18.70 -0.28
N LYS A 417 -2.45 -17.65 -0.06
CA LYS A 417 -1.03 -17.59 -0.42
C LYS A 417 -0.19 -17.60 0.84
N SER A 418 0.88 -18.40 0.84
CA SER A 418 1.79 -18.49 1.99
C SER A 418 2.60 -17.20 2.16
N PHE A 419 3.16 -16.99 3.35
CA PHE A 419 4.10 -15.90 3.60
C PHE A 419 5.33 -15.95 2.67
N GLU A 420 5.81 -17.15 2.34
CA GLU A 420 6.90 -17.36 1.38
C GLU A 420 6.51 -16.84 -0.03
N TYR A 421 5.29 -17.13 -0.48
CA TYR A 421 4.77 -16.61 -1.74
C TYR A 421 4.68 -15.08 -1.72
N ASN A 422 4.10 -14.51 -0.65
CA ASN A 422 3.94 -13.06 -0.49
C ASN A 422 5.29 -12.34 -0.48
N SER A 423 6.29 -12.91 0.20
CA SER A 423 7.67 -12.39 0.24
C SER A 423 8.31 -12.43 -1.14
N ALA A 424 8.11 -13.52 -1.88
CA ALA A 424 8.67 -13.67 -3.22
C ALA A 424 8.01 -12.73 -4.26
N VAL A 425 6.71 -12.47 -4.15
CA VAL A 425 6.04 -11.44 -4.97
C VAL A 425 6.56 -10.04 -4.63
N SER A 426 6.69 -9.71 -3.35
CA SER A 426 7.25 -8.43 -2.91
C SER A 426 8.67 -8.24 -3.43
N ARG A 427 9.51 -9.27 -3.36
CA ARG A 427 10.86 -9.28 -3.96
C ARG A 427 10.87 -9.01 -5.46
N LYS A 428 9.92 -9.60 -6.19
CA LYS A 428 9.80 -9.37 -7.64
C LYS A 428 9.42 -7.92 -7.97
N LEU A 429 8.61 -7.25 -7.13
CA LEU A 429 8.17 -5.88 -7.40
C LEU A 429 9.14 -4.82 -6.87
N LEU A 430 9.67 -5.00 -5.65
CA LEU A 430 10.56 -4.06 -4.96
C LEU A 430 12.02 -4.15 -5.46
N GLY A 431 12.43 -5.32 -5.94
CA GLY A 431 13.83 -5.63 -6.21
C GLY A 431 14.52 -6.29 -5.00
N ASN A 432 15.63 -6.99 -5.29
CA ASN A 432 16.36 -7.76 -4.28
C ASN A 432 17.01 -6.90 -3.20
N PRO A 433 17.69 -5.77 -3.52
CA PRO A 433 18.38 -4.96 -2.51
C PRO A 433 17.43 -4.43 -1.42
N LEU A 434 16.37 -3.73 -1.83
CA LEU A 434 15.38 -3.20 -0.89
C LEU A 434 14.71 -4.32 -0.10
N SER A 435 14.30 -5.40 -0.75
CA SER A 435 13.65 -6.50 -0.04
C SER A 435 14.55 -7.18 1.00
N THR A 436 15.85 -7.28 0.74
CA THR A 436 16.81 -7.79 1.73
C THR A 436 16.97 -6.80 2.89
N HIS A 437 17.02 -5.50 2.60
CA HIS A 437 17.02 -4.46 3.64
C HIS A 437 15.77 -4.52 4.53
N LEU A 438 14.61 -4.81 3.95
CA LEU A 438 13.34 -4.98 4.66
C LEU A 438 13.19 -6.32 5.41
N GLY A 439 14.23 -7.16 5.42
CA GLY A 439 14.23 -8.43 6.14
C GLY A 439 13.40 -9.53 5.48
N LEU A 440 13.04 -9.41 4.20
CA LEU A 440 12.31 -10.47 3.49
C LEU A 440 13.23 -11.67 3.21
N PRO A 441 12.74 -12.91 3.33
CA PRO A 441 13.54 -14.09 3.01
C PRO A 441 13.89 -14.15 1.51
N PRO A 442 15.10 -14.57 1.12
CA PRO A 442 15.48 -14.69 -0.29
C PRO A 442 14.64 -15.76 -1.01
N THR A 443 14.30 -15.50 -2.27
CA THR A 443 13.57 -16.46 -3.12
C THR A 443 14.54 -17.35 -3.89
N THR A 444 14.90 -18.50 -3.29
CA THR A 444 15.84 -19.46 -3.89
C THR A 444 15.14 -20.55 -4.73
N SER A 445 13.87 -20.83 -4.46
CA SER A 445 13.11 -21.87 -5.14
C SER A 445 12.73 -21.48 -6.58
N PHE A 446 13.31 -22.17 -7.57
CA PHE A 446 12.93 -22.02 -8.98
C PHE A 446 11.44 -22.34 -9.21
N ARG A 447 10.91 -23.35 -8.51
CA ARG A 447 9.49 -23.72 -8.58
C ARG A 447 8.58 -22.58 -8.12
N LEU A 448 8.98 -21.83 -7.09
CA LEU A 448 8.21 -20.68 -6.61
C LEU A 448 8.25 -19.52 -7.60
N LYS A 449 9.41 -19.23 -8.20
CA LYS A 449 9.54 -18.21 -9.27
C LYS A 449 8.66 -18.52 -10.48
N LEU A 450 8.64 -19.79 -10.91
CA LEU A 450 7.78 -20.24 -12.00
C LEU A 450 6.29 -20.14 -11.63
N ARG A 451 5.94 -20.50 -10.39
CA ARG A 451 4.56 -20.37 -9.88
C ARG A 451 4.08 -18.92 -9.89
N ILE A 452 4.89 -17.97 -9.42
CA ILE A 452 4.54 -16.53 -9.45
C ILE A 452 4.36 -16.05 -10.89
N THR A 453 5.29 -16.41 -11.78
CA THR A 453 5.22 -16.02 -13.20
C THR A 453 3.96 -16.57 -13.87
N ARG A 454 3.61 -17.83 -13.58
CA ARG A 454 2.35 -18.45 -14.02
C ARG A 454 1.13 -17.73 -13.45
N ASP A 455 1.11 -17.47 -12.14
CA ASP A 455 -0.04 -16.83 -11.47
C ASP A 455 -0.28 -15.42 -12.00
N PHE A 456 0.79 -14.64 -12.23
CA PHE A 456 0.73 -13.37 -12.93
C PHE A 456 0.14 -13.53 -14.34
N PHE A 457 0.65 -14.45 -15.15
CA PHE A 457 0.11 -14.69 -16.49
C PHE A 457 -1.38 -15.07 -16.49
N ILE A 458 -1.81 -15.93 -15.56
CA ILE A 458 -3.22 -16.35 -15.42
C ILE A 458 -4.13 -15.14 -15.12
N VAL A 459 -3.68 -14.23 -14.25
CA VAL A 459 -4.45 -13.00 -13.94
C VAL A 459 -4.61 -12.11 -15.16
N GLN A 460 -3.62 -12.11 -16.07
CA GLN A 460 -3.65 -11.26 -17.26
C GLN A 460 -4.38 -11.88 -18.45
N LEU A 461 -4.55 -13.19 -18.47
CA LEU A 461 -5.16 -13.90 -19.59
C LEU A 461 -6.55 -13.35 -19.99
N PRO A 462 -7.50 -13.11 -19.05
CA PRO A 462 -8.81 -12.53 -19.42
C PRO A 462 -8.71 -11.11 -19.98
N VAL A 463 -7.72 -10.33 -19.55
CA VAL A 463 -7.49 -8.95 -20.05
C VAL A 463 -6.99 -9.00 -21.49
N LEU A 464 -5.99 -9.85 -21.76
CA LEU A 464 -5.42 -10.02 -23.10
C LEU A 464 -6.46 -10.61 -24.07
N PHE A 465 -7.25 -11.59 -23.62
CA PHE A 465 -8.33 -12.14 -24.41
C PHE A 465 -9.36 -11.07 -24.78
N GLY A 466 -9.81 -10.25 -23.82
CA GLY A 466 -10.77 -9.17 -24.08
C GLY A 466 -10.28 -8.09 -25.05
N GLN A 467 -8.96 -7.93 -25.22
CA GLN A 467 -8.37 -7.00 -26.20
C GLN A 467 -8.42 -7.53 -27.64
N VAL A 468 -8.36 -8.84 -27.82
CA VAL A 468 -8.26 -9.49 -29.14
C VAL A 468 -9.60 -10.08 -29.57
N TYR A 469 -10.42 -10.52 -28.62
CA TYR A 469 -11.68 -11.21 -28.91
C TYR A 469 -12.72 -10.24 -29.49
N SER A 470 -13.20 -10.56 -30.69
CA SER A 470 -13.99 -9.67 -31.55
C SER A 470 -15.44 -9.47 -31.12
N ARG A 471 -15.95 -10.24 -30.14
CA ARG A 471 -17.34 -10.15 -29.70
C ARG A 471 -17.56 -8.89 -28.86
N LYS A 472 -18.33 -7.95 -29.43
CA LYS A 472 -18.78 -6.74 -28.74
C LYS A 472 -19.44 -7.09 -27.40
N GLY A 473 -19.00 -6.43 -26.33
CA GLY A 473 -19.57 -6.55 -24.98
C GLY A 473 -18.97 -7.63 -24.09
N TRP A 474 -18.07 -8.50 -24.58
CA TRP A 474 -17.43 -9.51 -23.71
C TRP A 474 -16.62 -8.85 -22.59
N ASP A 475 -15.79 -7.87 -22.93
CA ASP A 475 -14.96 -7.17 -21.94
C ASP A 475 -15.81 -6.31 -21.00
N GLU A 476 -16.87 -5.67 -21.50
CA GLU A 476 -17.82 -4.92 -20.66
C GLU A 476 -18.50 -5.83 -19.63
N ARG A 477 -18.92 -7.03 -20.05
CA ARG A 477 -19.46 -8.06 -19.15
C ARG A 477 -18.42 -8.49 -18.12
N ARG A 478 -17.16 -8.69 -18.52
CA ARG A 478 -16.04 -9.01 -17.61
C ARG A 478 -15.85 -7.93 -16.56
N LEU A 479 -15.81 -6.66 -16.97
CA LEU A 479 -15.61 -5.53 -16.06
C LEU A 479 -16.79 -5.39 -15.08
N SER A 480 -18.03 -5.56 -15.56
CA SER A 480 -19.24 -5.56 -14.72
C SER A 480 -19.20 -6.67 -13.66
N LEU A 481 -18.84 -7.89 -14.05
CA LEU A 481 -18.68 -9.01 -13.11
C LEU A 481 -17.50 -8.79 -12.15
N THR A 482 -16.41 -8.18 -12.63
CA THR A 482 -15.24 -7.83 -11.79
C THR A 482 -15.64 -6.84 -10.71
N LYS A 483 -16.36 -5.75 -11.06
CA LYS A 483 -16.91 -4.78 -10.09
C LYS A 483 -17.75 -5.50 -9.03
N MET A 484 -18.70 -6.33 -9.47
CA MET A 484 -19.58 -7.13 -8.62
C MET A 484 -18.81 -8.05 -7.66
N GLY A 485 -17.74 -8.68 -8.15
CA GLY A 485 -16.87 -9.57 -7.39
C GLY A 485 -16.01 -8.85 -6.36
N LEU A 486 -15.43 -7.69 -6.72
CA LEU A 486 -14.59 -6.88 -5.82
C LEU A 486 -15.39 -6.35 -4.62
N GLU A 487 -16.59 -5.81 -4.87
CA GLU A 487 -17.50 -5.33 -3.82
C GLU A 487 -17.88 -6.45 -2.83
N ARG A 488 -18.20 -7.64 -3.35
CA ARG A 488 -18.53 -8.81 -2.52
C ARG A 488 -17.32 -9.30 -1.74
N LEU A 489 -16.15 -9.31 -2.38
CA LEU A 489 -14.90 -9.73 -1.74
C LEU A 489 -14.58 -8.84 -0.55
N VAL A 490 -14.55 -7.51 -0.73
CA VAL A 490 -14.22 -6.60 0.37
C VAL A 490 -15.22 -6.69 1.51
N ARG A 491 -16.53 -6.77 1.20
CA ARG A 491 -17.57 -6.94 2.23
C ARG A 491 -17.40 -8.25 2.98
N PHE A 492 -17.12 -9.35 2.28
CA PHE A 492 -16.84 -10.63 2.93
C PHE A 492 -15.61 -10.55 3.86
N GLN A 493 -14.52 -9.90 3.41
CA GLN A 493 -13.31 -9.73 4.22
C GLN A 493 -13.55 -8.88 5.48
N LEU A 494 -14.50 -7.95 5.43
CA LEU A 494 -14.88 -7.08 6.55
C LEU A 494 -15.99 -7.66 7.45
N GLY A 495 -16.48 -8.86 7.17
CA GLY A 495 -17.56 -9.50 7.93
C GLY A 495 -18.94 -8.93 7.60
N LEU A 496 -19.21 -8.67 6.30
CA LEU A 496 -20.42 -8.03 5.78
C LEU A 496 -20.63 -6.61 6.30
N ARG A 497 -19.54 -5.92 6.62
CA ARG A 497 -19.58 -4.52 7.02
C ARG A 497 -19.22 -3.60 5.86
N GLN A 498 -19.84 -2.43 5.85
CA GLN A 498 -19.40 -1.27 5.11
C GLN A 498 -18.90 -0.23 6.10
N THR A 499 -17.58 -0.11 6.21
CA THR A 499 -16.96 0.66 7.29
C THR A 499 -17.06 2.16 7.02
N SER A 500 -17.19 2.96 8.09
CA SER A 500 -17.09 4.43 8.04
C SER A 500 -15.72 4.94 8.54
N TYR A 501 -14.69 4.08 8.50
CA TYR A 501 -13.31 4.39 8.90
C TYR A 501 -13.18 4.92 10.34
N ARG A 502 -14.01 4.40 11.24
CA ARG A 502 -14.13 4.90 12.62
C ARG A 502 -12.83 4.71 13.39
N PRO A 503 -12.38 5.69 14.20
CA PRO A 503 -11.24 5.52 15.07
C PRO A 503 -11.44 4.36 16.05
N ARG A 504 -10.36 3.66 16.36
CA ARG A 504 -10.36 2.54 17.31
C ARG A 504 -9.67 2.91 18.61
N ASN A 505 -9.91 2.14 19.67
CA ASN A 505 -9.19 2.29 20.93
C ASN A 505 -7.70 1.93 20.76
N GLU A 506 -6.89 2.08 21.82
CA GLU A 506 -5.45 1.80 21.77
C GLU A 506 -5.11 0.32 21.50
N GLN A 507 -6.04 -0.57 21.84
CA GLN A 507 -5.97 -2.01 21.54
C GLN A 507 -6.38 -2.32 20.08
N GLY A 508 -6.93 -1.33 19.37
CA GLY A 508 -7.37 -1.45 17.99
C GLY A 508 -8.68 -2.22 17.80
N GLU A 509 -9.50 -2.28 18.83
CA GLU A 509 -10.83 -2.89 18.86
C GLU A 509 -11.92 -1.84 18.54
N LEU A 510 -13.03 -2.33 17.99
CA LEU A 510 -14.27 -1.57 17.79
C LEU A 510 -15.35 -2.17 18.68
N ASP A 511 -16.21 -1.33 19.25
CA ASP A 511 -17.39 -1.78 19.99
C ASP A 511 -18.31 -2.61 19.07
N GLU A 512 -18.87 -3.71 19.57
CA GLU A 512 -19.82 -4.55 18.83
C GLU A 512 -21.04 -3.78 18.30
N LYS A 513 -21.45 -2.70 18.96
CA LYS A 513 -22.51 -1.81 18.48
C LYS A 513 -22.14 -1.18 17.15
N VAL A 514 -20.87 -0.77 16.98
CA VAL A 514 -20.38 -0.22 15.72
C VAL A 514 -20.41 -1.28 14.62
N SER A 515 -19.99 -2.51 14.94
CA SER A 515 -20.05 -3.62 14.00
C SER A 515 -21.47 -3.89 13.49
N ARG A 516 -22.49 -3.69 14.34
CA ARG A 516 -23.91 -3.82 13.97
C ARG A 516 -24.40 -2.65 13.13
N LEU A 517 -24.00 -1.42 13.44
CA LEU A 517 -24.36 -0.22 12.67
C LEU A 517 -23.81 -0.26 11.24
N GLU A 518 -22.62 -0.85 11.06
CA GLU A 518 -21.97 -0.96 9.75
C GLU A 518 -22.41 -2.20 8.95
N HIS A 519 -23.34 -3.01 9.47
CA HIS A 519 -23.80 -4.20 8.78
C HIS A 519 -24.52 -3.83 7.48
N SER A 520 -24.08 -4.41 6.36
CA SER A 520 -24.66 -4.22 5.04
C SER A 520 -25.08 -5.56 4.47
N GLU A 521 -26.34 -5.68 4.12
CA GLU A 521 -26.84 -6.83 3.38
C GLU A 521 -26.33 -6.79 1.93
N LEU A 522 -25.99 -7.97 1.40
CA LEU A 522 -25.70 -8.14 -0.02
C LEU A 522 -27.00 -8.46 -0.76
N GLU A 523 -27.12 -7.97 -2.00
CA GLU A 523 -28.28 -8.27 -2.84
C GLU A 523 -28.58 -9.78 -2.91
N PRO A 524 -29.82 -10.20 -2.61
CA PRO A 524 -30.24 -11.59 -2.75
C PRO A 524 -30.03 -12.12 -4.18
N GLY A 525 -29.51 -13.35 -4.32
CA GLY A 525 -29.24 -13.95 -5.64
C GLY A 525 -28.01 -13.39 -6.38
N GLY A 526 -27.38 -12.34 -5.86
CA GLY A 526 -26.24 -11.70 -6.50
C GLY A 526 -24.98 -12.58 -6.54
N ARG A 527 -24.82 -13.51 -5.58
CA ARG A 527 -23.74 -14.49 -5.58
C ARG A 527 -23.90 -15.49 -6.72
N GLU A 528 -25.09 -16.05 -6.89
CA GLU A 528 -25.43 -17.00 -7.94
C GLU A 528 -25.27 -16.35 -9.31
N LYS A 529 -25.73 -15.10 -9.45
CA LYS A 529 -25.55 -14.28 -10.66
C LYS A 529 -24.07 -14.08 -10.98
N PHE A 530 -23.24 -13.71 -9.99
CA PHE A 530 -21.79 -13.57 -10.17
C PHE A 530 -21.14 -14.90 -10.60
N ILE A 531 -21.37 -15.98 -9.85
CA ILE A 531 -20.74 -17.29 -10.11
C ILE A 531 -21.13 -17.81 -11.50
N LYS A 532 -22.42 -17.77 -11.84
CA LYS A 532 -22.90 -18.18 -13.16
C LYS A 532 -22.29 -17.31 -14.25
N GLY A 533 -22.36 -15.99 -14.09
CA GLY A 533 -21.83 -15.04 -15.06
C GLY A 533 -20.33 -15.20 -15.30
N TRP A 534 -19.54 -15.36 -14.24
CA TRP A 534 -18.10 -15.57 -14.32
C TRP A 534 -17.77 -16.91 -14.97
N ARG A 535 -18.46 -17.99 -14.58
CA ARG A 535 -18.27 -19.31 -15.18
C ARG A 535 -18.55 -19.28 -16.68
N ASP A 536 -19.68 -18.71 -17.10
CA ASP A 536 -20.06 -18.63 -18.50
C ASP A 536 -19.02 -17.83 -19.30
N LEU A 537 -18.50 -16.74 -18.72
CA LEU A 537 -17.45 -15.90 -19.33
C LEU A 537 -16.13 -16.66 -19.50
N MET A 538 -15.73 -17.44 -18.50
CA MET A 538 -14.50 -18.26 -18.57
C MET A 538 -14.65 -19.45 -19.53
N ILE A 539 -15.83 -20.06 -19.63
CA ILE A 539 -16.12 -21.11 -20.63
C ILE A 539 -16.03 -20.51 -22.04
N GLU A 540 -16.66 -19.36 -22.28
CA GLU A 540 -16.59 -18.66 -23.56
C GLU A 540 -15.14 -18.36 -23.95
N MET A 541 -14.32 -17.86 -23.01
CA MET A 541 -12.90 -17.66 -23.26
C MET A 541 -12.18 -18.96 -23.62
N THR A 542 -12.39 -20.02 -22.84
CA THR A 542 -11.69 -21.30 -23.02
C THR A 542 -12.03 -21.99 -24.34
N LEU A 543 -13.26 -21.82 -24.84
CA LEU A 543 -13.69 -22.38 -26.13
C LEU A 543 -13.16 -21.59 -27.34
N ASN A 544 -12.61 -20.40 -27.13
CA ASN A 544 -12.18 -19.47 -28.18
C ASN A 544 -10.70 -19.04 -28.06
N ILE A 545 -9.93 -19.67 -27.16
CA ILE A 545 -8.46 -19.66 -27.12
C ILE A 545 -7.96 -20.87 -27.90
#